data_AF-A0A920KWG7-F1
#
_entry.id   AF-A0A920KWG7-F1
#
_cell.length_a   1.000
_cell.length_b   1.000
_cell.length_c   1.000
_cell.angle_alpha   90.00
_cell.angle_beta   90.00
_cell.angle_gamma   90.00
#
_symmetry.space_group_name_H-M   'P 1'
#
loop_
_entity.id
_entity.type
_entity.pdbx_description
1 polymer ?
#
loop_
_entity_poly.entity_id
_entity_poly.type
_entity_poly.pdbx_seq_one_letter_code
_entity_poly.pdbx_strand_id
1 'polypeptide(L)'
;MDLPFAASDTYSFFVLMITFGMLIIGFAIIIFLNIIFIKNNKIKNEEFYSQINKSFSELKESVDALGLMFSNIKDNLEDFKSDKKSQENLLSDFKSEITRIADGISGQDTMTKAIDLARSGSSVEKIVSETGLSKSDAEALIKFHKR
;
A
#
# COMPACT_ATOMS: atom_id res chain seq x y z
N MET A 1 -26.65 68.65 -82.01
CA MET A 1 -25.51 69.06 -81.15
C MET A 1 -25.49 68.02 -80.06
N ASP A 2 -24.91 66.85 -80.34
CA ASP A 2 -25.22 65.62 -79.59
C ASP A 2 -23.93 64.85 -79.29
N LEU A 3 -23.36 65.09 -78.12
CA LEU A 3 -22.29 64.27 -77.53
C LEU A 3 -22.47 64.03 -76.01
N PRO A 4 -23.63 63.53 -75.50
CA PRO A 4 -23.69 63.06 -74.11
C PRO A 4 -23.63 61.52 -73.95
N PHE A 5 -23.88 60.72 -74.99
CA PHE A 5 -24.11 59.28 -74.81
C PHE A 5 -22.83 58.46 -74.60
N ALA A 6 -21.78 58.69 -75.40
CA ALA A 6 -20.53 57.91 -75.36
C ALA A 6 -19.69 58.10 -74.07
N ALA A 7 -19.83 59.25 -73.40
CA ALA A 7 -19.14 59.51 -72.14
C ALA A 7 -19.74 58.65 -71.01
N SER A 8 -21.07 58.46 -70.99
CA SER A 8 -21.78 57.73 -69.92
C SER A 8 -21.42 56.24 -69.85
N ASP A 9 -21.26 55.58 -71.00
CA ASP A 9 -20.89 54.15 -71.07
C ASP A 9 -19.47 53.90 -70.56
N THR A 10 -18.55 54.84 -70.79
CA THR A 10 -17.16 54.75 -70.34
C THR A 10 -17.07 54.79 -68.81
N TYR A 11 -17.84 55.66 -68.15
CA TYR A 11 -17.89 55.72 -66.68
C TYR A 11 -18.49 54.45 -66.07
N SER A 12 -19.56 53.92 -66.67
CA SER A 12 -20.18 52.66 -66.22
C SER A 12 -19.19 51.48 -66.24
N PHE A 13 -18.34 51.40 -67.27
CA PHE A 13 -17.29 50.38 -67.36
C PHE A 13 -16.24 50.50 -66.25
N PHE A 14 -15.76 51.73 -65.95
CA PHE A 14 -14.80 51.95 -64.87
C PHE A 14 -15.37 51.61 -63.50
N VAL A 15 -16.65 51.94 -63.23
CA VAL A 15 -17.33 51.58 -61.98
C VAL A 15 -17.44 50.06 -61.84
N LEU A 16 -17.73 49.34 -62.93
CA LEU A 16 -17.77 47.87 -62.93
C LEU A 16 -16.39 47.26 -62.63
N MET A 17 -15.32 47.80 -63.20
CA MET A 17 -13.96 47.34 -62.91
C MET A 17 -13.55 47.58 -61.44
N ILE A 18 -13.91 48.73 -60.87
CA ILE A 18 -13.61 49.05 -59.46
C ILE A 18 -14.38 48.11 -58.53
N THR A 19 -15.67 47.87 -58.79
CA THR A 19 -16.48 46.96 -57.97
C THR A 19 -16.00 45.51 -58.06
N PHE A 20 -15.58 45.06 -59.25
CA PHE A 20 -14.98 43.73 -59.41
C PHE A 20 -13.62 43.63 -58.70
N GLY A 21 -12.80 44.67 -58.75
CA GLY A 21 -11.54 44.75 -58.01
C GLY A 21 -11.73 44.68 -56.50
N MET A 22 -12.72 45.41 -55.96
CA MET A 22 -13.12 45.35 -54.55
C MET A 22 -13.56 43.95 -54.13
N LEU A 23 -14.31 43.24 -54.98
CA LEU A 23 -14.73 41.85 -54.71
C LEU A 23 -13.53 40.90 -54.63
N ILE A 24 -12.56 41.01 -55.55
CA ILE A 24 -11.35 40.17 -55.54
C ILE A 24 -10.52 40.44 -54.28
N ILE A 25 -10.32 41.71 -53.92
CA ILE A 25 -9.57 42.08 -52.71
C ILE A 25 -10.28 41.58 -51.46
N GLY A 26 -11.61 41.72 -51.39
CA GLY A 26 -12.42 41.20 -50.30
C GLY A 26 -12.26 39.69 -50.14
N PHE A 27 -12.32 38.94 -51.24
CA PHE A 27 -12.08 37.49 -51.22
C PHE A 27 -10.67 37.12 -50.77
N ALA A 28 -9.65 37.84 -51.24
CA ALA A 28 -8.26 37.61 -50.84
C ALA A 28 -8.06 37.81 -49.33
N ILE A 29 -8.67 38.84 -48.75
CA ILE A 29 -8.61 39.11 -47.30
C ILE A 29 -9.28 37.98 -46.51
N ILE A 30 -10.45 37.51 -46.95
CA ILE A 30 -11.17 36.42 -46.28
C ILE A 30 -10.35 35.12 -46.28
N ILE A 31 -9.74 34.78 -47.42
CA ILE A 31 -8.88 33.60 -47.53
C ILE A 31 -7.65 33.72 -46.62
N PHE A 32 -7.00 34.89 -46.61
CA PHE A 32 -5.83 35.16 -45.79
C PHE A 32 -6.13 35.03 -44.29
N LEU A 33 -7.24 35.61 -43.82
CA LEU A 33 -7.69 35.49 -42.43
C LEU A 33 -7.98 34.04 -42.03
N ASN A 34 -8.60 33.27 -42.92
CA ASN A 34 -8.87 31.84 -42.68
C ASN A 34 -7.57 31.03 -42.54
N ILE A 35 -6.56 31.30 -43.38
CA ILE A 35 -5.25 30.61 -43.28
C ILE A 35 -4.58 30.89 -41.94
N ILE A 36 -4.56 32.15 -41.49
CA ILE A 36 -3.98 32.53 -40.19
C ILE A 36 -4.74 31.85 -39.05
N PHE A 37 -6.08 31.88 -39.09
CA PHE A 37 -6.91 31.27 -38.06
C PHE A 37 -6.66 29.76 -37.93
N ILE A 38 -6.65 29.03 -39.05
CA ILE A 38 -6.39 27.58 -39.08
C ILE A 38 -4.98 27.28 -38.55
N LYS A 39 -3.97 28.04 -38.97
CA LYS A 39 -2.59 27.84 -38.52
C LYS A 39 -2.45 28.05 -37.01
N ASN A 40 -3.02 29.13 -36.49
CA ASN A 40 -2.96 29.42 -35.06
C ASN A 40 -3.71 28.39 -34.22
N ASN A 41 -4.86 27.90 -34.72
CA ASN A 41 -5.64 26.89 -34.01
C ASN A 41 -4.97 25.51 -34.02
N LYS A 42 -4.27 25.15 -35.11
CA LYS A 42 -3.46 23.92 -35.18
C LYS A 42 -2.31 23.93 -34.17
N ILE A 43 -1.55 25.02 -34.08
CA ILE A 43 -0.43 25.15 -33.14
C ILE A 43 -0.91 24.98 -31.69
N LYS A 44 -2.00 25.66 -31.32
CA LYS A 44 -2.60 25.52 -29.98
C LYS A 44 -3.07 24.09 -29.69
N ASN A 45 -3.66 23.42 -30.68
CA ASN A 45 -4.08 22.03 -30.53
C ASN A 45 -2.87 21.10 -30.34
N GLU A 46 -1.81 21.24 -31.15
CA GLU A 46 -0.60 20.42 -31.06
C GLU A 46 0.10 20.57 -29.70
N GLU A 47 0.22 21.81 -29.19
CA GLU A 47 0.75 22.07 -27.85
C GLU A 47 -0.12 21.43 -26.76
N PHE A 48 -1.45 21.52 -26.88
CA PHE A 48 -2.38 20.90 -25.94
C PHE A 48 -2.28 19.37 -25.95
N TYR A 49 -2.22 18.74 -27.13
CA TYR A 49 -2.02 17.29 -27.25
C TYR A 49 -0.66 16.84 -26.69
N SER A 50 0.38 17.62 -26.92
CA SER A 50 1.72 17.37 -26.37
C SER A 50 1.70 17.40 -24.84
N GLN A 51 1.06 18.41 -24.24
CA GLN A 51 0.91 18.51 -22.78
C GLN A 51 0.10 17.34 -22.21
N ILE A 52 -1.02 16.98 -22.85
CA ILE A 52 -1.83 15.82 -22.43
C ILE A 52 -1.00 14.53 -22.47
N ASN A 53 -0.26 14.29 -23.56
CA ASN A 53 0.56 13.08 -23.68
C ASN A 53 1.65 13.03 -22.61
N LYS A 54 2.28 14.18 -22.31
CA LYS A 54 3.27 14.28 -21.24
C LYS A 54 2.65 13.95 -19.88
N SER A 55 1.51 14.56 -19.54
CA SER A 55 0.79 14.27 -18.29
C SER A 55 0.33 12.82 -18.21
N PHE A 56 -0.09 12.21 -19.33
CA PHE A 56 -0.42 10.78 -19.38
C PHE A 56 0.80 9.89 -19.12
N SER A 57 1.96 10.25 -19.68
CA SER A 57 3.21 9.53 -19.45
C SER A 57 3.63 9.61 -17.99
N GLU A 58 3.59 10.79 -17.39
CA GLU A 58 3.90 11.01 -15.96
C GLU A 58 2.91 10.26 -15.04
N LEU A 59 1.63 10.26 -15.40
CA LEU A 59 0.61 9.49 -14.69
C LEU A 59 0.89 7.98 -14.78
N LYS A 60 1.23 7.47 -15.96
CA LYS A 60 1.59 6.06 -16.14
C LYS A 60 2.79 5.69 -15.27
N GLU A 61 3.84 6.51 -15.26
CA GLU A 61 5.02 6.30 -14.43
C GLU A 61 4.67 6.30 -12.94
N SER A 62 3.81 7.21 -12.51
CA SER A 62 3.31 7.26 -11.12
C SER A 62 2.51 6.01 -10.74
N VAL A 63 1.68 5.50 -11.65
CA VAL A 63 0.92 4.26 -11.45
C VAL A 63 1.86 3.05 -11.38
N ASP A 64 2.86 2.98 -12.25
CA ASP A 64 3.87 1.92 -12.24
C ASP A 64 4.67 1.94 -10.91
N ALA A 65 5.06 3.13 -10.43
CA ALA A 65 5.72 3.31 -9.14
C ALA A 65 4.83 2.88 -7.95
N LEU A 66 3.54 3.24 -7.96
CA LEU A 66 2.58 2.78 -6.96
C LEU A 66 2.45 1.24 -6.97
N GLY A 67 2.45 0.62 -8.15
CA GLY A 67 2.45 -0.84 -8.29
C GLY A 67 3.65 -1.50 -7.59
N LEU A 68 4.85 -0.94 -7.78
CA LEU A 68 6.06 -1.42 -7.10
C LEU A 68 5.98 -1.21 -5.57
N MET A 69 5.47 -0.06 -5.12
CA MET A 69 5.28 0.19 -3.69
C MET A 69 4.28 -0.81 -3.08
N PHE A 70 3.19 -1.13 -3.77
CA PHE A 70 2.24 -2.15 -3.31
C PHE A 70 2.86 -3.55 -3.25
N SER A 71 3.72 -3.90 -4.21
CA SER A 71 4.46 -5.17 -4.17
C SER A 71 5.35 -5.22 -2.91
N ASN A 72 6.14 -4.17 -2.67
CA ASN A 72 7.00 -4.11 -1.49
C ASN A 72 6.21 -4.16 -0.18
N ILE A 73 5.05 -3.49 -0.11
CA ILE A 73 4.16 -3.55 1.06
C ILE A 73 3.65 -4.97 1.28
N LYS A 74 3.27 -5.67 0.20
CA LYS A 74 2.80 -7.06 0.27
C LYS A 74 3.90 -7.98 0.81
N ASP A 75 5.11 -7.85 0.29
CA ASP A 75 6.25 -8.68 0.70
C ASP A 75 6.58 -8.44 2.18
N ASN A 76 6.66 -7.18 2.61
CA ASN A 76 6.86 -6.82 4.02
C ASN A 76 5.75 -7.36 4.94
N LEU A 77 4.51 -7.44 4.45
CA LEU A 77 3.39 -7.97 5.22
C LEU A 77 3.47 -9.50 5.36
N GLU A 78 3.99 -10.18 4.33
CA GLU A 78 4.23 -11.62 4.34
C GLU A 78 5.36 -11.98 5.32
N ASP A 79 6.44 -11.20 5.30
CA ASP A 79 7.54 -11.29 6.27
C ASP A 79 7.03 -11.06 7.71
N PHE A 80 6.27 -9.98 7.93
CA PHE A 80 5.68 -9.69 9.24
C PHE A 80 4.76 -10.80 9.74
N LYS A 81 3.99 -11.42 8.85
CA LYS A 81 3.14 -12.57 9.20
C LYS A 81 3.98 -13.78 9.60
N SER A 82 5.10 -13.99 8.93
CA SER A 82 6.04 -15.07 9.25
C SER A 82 6.71 -14.85 10.61
N ASP A 83 7.15 -13.62 10.89
CA ASP A 83 7.75 -13.20 12.16
C ASP A 83 6.76 -13.35 13.31
N LYS A 84 5.51 -12.92 13.11
CA LYS A 84 4.45 -13.09 14.11
C LYS A 84 4.23 -14.57 14.44
N LYS A 85 4.18 -15.44 13.44
CA LYS A 85 4.04 -16.89 13.66
C LYS A 85 5.24 -17.46 14.42
N SER A 86 6.45 -17.00 14.12
CA SER A 86 7.66 -17.38 14.85
C SER A 86 7.58 -16.96 16.33
N GLN A 87 7.14 -15.72 16.61
CA GLN A 87 6.94 -15.24 17.97
C GLN A 87 5.86 -16.01 18.74
N GLU A 88 4.75 -16.35 18.08
CA GLU A 88 3.70 -17.19 18.68
C GLU A 88 4.24 -18.58 19.08
N ASN A 89 5.07 -19.19 18.23
CA ASN A 89 5.73 -20.46 18.54
C ASN A 89 6.70 -20.32 19.72
N LEU A 90 7.57 -19.30 19.72
CA LEU A 90 8.51 -19.05 20.82
C LEU A 90 7.77 -18.82 22.14
N LEU A 91 6.65 -18.10 22.11
CA LEU A 91 5.82 -17.87 23.30
C LEU A 91 5.19 -19.18 23.80
N SER A 92 4.73 -20.03 22.88
CA SER A 92 4.22 -21.36 23.22
C SER A 92 5.31 -22.22 23.87
N ASP A 93 6.51 -22.22 23.31
CA ASP A 93 7.66 -22.96 23.85
C ASP A 93 8.05 -22.45 25.23
N PHE A 94 8.11 -21.11 25.41
CA PHE A 94 8.35 -20.51 26.72
C PHE A 94 7.29 -20.89 27.75
N LYS A 95 6.01 -20.88 27.36
CA LYS A 95 4.93 -21.27 28.26
C LYS A 95 5.08 -22.73 28.68
N SER A 96 5.38 -23.61 27.74
CA SER A 96 5.66 -25.03 28.01
C SER A 96 6.85 -25.21 28.95
N GLU A 97 7.93 -24.46 28.72
CA GLU A 97 9.13 -24.49 29.56
C GLU A 97 8.84 -24.01 30.99
N ILE A 98 8.10 -22.90 31.13
CA ILE A 98 7.69 -22.36 32.44
C ILE A 98 6.82 -23.37 33.18
N THR A 99 5.86 -24.01 32.51
CA THR A 99 5.05 -25.08 33.13
C THR A 99 5.94 -26.22 33.61
N ARG A 100 6.88 -26.68 32.78
CA ARG A 100 7.81 -27.75 33.18
C ARG A 100 8.72 -27.35 34.34
N ILE A 101 9.20 -26.11 34.37
CA ILE A 101 10.00 -25.57 35.49
C ILE A 101 9.14 -25.49 36.75
N ALA A 102 7.91 -24.99 36.66
CA ALA A 102 7.00 -24.90 37.79
C ALA A 102 6.64 -26.29 38.36
N ASP A 103 6.38 -27.26 37.49
CA ASP A 103 6.14 -28.65 37.88
C ASP A 103 7.41 -29.29 38.50
N GLY A 104 8.59 -28.99 37.96
CA GLY A 104 9.87 -29.44 38.51
C GLY A 104 10.17 -28.85 39.90
N ILE A 105 9.97 -27.55 40.08
CA ILE A 105 10.19 -26.86 41.37
C ILE A 105 9.18 -27.34 42.41
N SER A 106 7.89 -27.41 42.06
CA SER A 106 6.85 -27.88 42.99
C SER A 106 7.06 -29.35 43.37
N GLY A 107 7.45 -30.20 42.42
CA GLY A 107 7.83 -31.60 42.68
C GLY A 107 9.06 -31.73 43.58
N GLN A 108 10.05 -30.86 43.42
CA GLN A 108 11.27 -30.88 44.23
C GLN A 108 11.04 -30.35 45.66
N ASP A 109 10.26 -29.28 45.82
CA ASP A 109 9.91 -28.72 47.14
C ASP A 109 9.02 -29.69 47.94
N THR A 110 8.02 -30.30 47.28
CA THR A 110 7.17 -31.32 47.91
C THR A 110 7.98 -32.53 48.37
N MET A 111 8.91 -33.01 47.53
CA MET A 111 9.80 -34.13 47.88
C MET A 111 10.77 -33.76 49.01
N THR A 112 11.34 -32.56 49.00
CA THR A 112 12.25 -32.09 50.06
C THR A 112 11.52 -31.99 51.40
N LYS A 113 10.32 -31.39 51.41
CA LYS A 113 9.46 -31.31 52.60
C LYS A 113 9.06 -32.70 53.12
N ALA A 114 8.77 -33.64 52.22
CA ALA A 114 8.45 -35.02 52.59
C ALA A 114 9.63 -35.74 53.26
N ILE A 115 10.85 -35.55 52.73
CA ILE A 115 12.09 -36.09 53.29
C ILE A 115 12.35 -35.50 54.69
N ASP A 116 12.16 -34.20 54.87
CA ASP A 116 12.36 -33.55 56.17
C ASP A 116 11.32 -33.99 57.21
N LEU A 117 10.06 -34.17 56.81
CA LEU A 117 9.01 -34.75 57.66
C LEU A 117 9.30 -36.21 58.03
N ALA A 118 9.78 -37.03 57.09
CA ALA A 118 10.19 -38.41 57.35
C ALA A 118 11.39 -38.48 58.31
N ARG A 119 12.40 -37.61 58.12
CA ARG A 119 13.59 -37.51 58.98
C ARG A 119 13.27 -37.04 60.39
N SER A 120 12.30 -36.15 60.53
CA SER A 120 11.82 -35.68 61.85
C SER A 120 10.90 -36.67 62.56
N GLY A 121 10.62 -37.83 61.95
CA GLY A 121 9.82 -38.90 62.55
C GLY A 121 8.31 -38.69 62.47
N SER A 122 7.83 -37.83 61.56
CA SER A 122 6.40 -37.63 61.32
C SER A 122 5.71 -38.92 60.82
N SER A 123 4.41 -39.06 61.10
CA SER A 123 3.63 -40.23 60.65
C SER A 123 3.34 -40.17 59.14
N VAL A 124 3.01 -41.34 58.57
CA VAL A 124 2.63 -41.50 57.15
C VAL A 124 1.48 -40.55 56.81
N GLU A 125 0.47 -40.47 57.67
CA GLU A 125 -0.72 -39.62 57.47
C GLU A 125 -0.35 -38.13 57.41
N LYS A 126 0.61 -37.70 58.24
CA LYS A 126 1.05 -36.31 58.28
C LYS A 126 1.82 -35.94 57.01
N ILE A 127 2.73 -36.82 56.55
CA ILE A 127 3.47 -36.62 55.30
C ILE A 127 2.51 -36.54 54.11
N VAL A 128 1.55 -37.46 54.00
CA VAL A 128 0.54 -37.45 52.93
C VAL A 128 -0.29 -36.16 52.96
N SER A 129 -0.74 -35.73 54.15
CA SER A 129 -1.55 -34.51 54.29
C SER A 129 -0.81 -33.21 53.93
N GLU A 130 0.50 -33.15 54.20
CA GLU A 130 1.31 -31.94 54.05
C GLU A 130 2.03 -31.82 52.71
N THR A 131 2.11 -32.91 51.94
CA THR A 131 2.87 -33.00 50.69
C THR A 131 2.04 -33.53 49.52
N GLY A 132 0.88 -34.15 49.79
CA GLY A 132 0.01 -34.74 48.76
C GLY A 132 0.53 -36.05 48.17
N LEU A 133 1.64 -36.60 48.67
CA LEU A 133 2.21 -37.86 48.20
C LEU A 133 1.28 -39.06 48.47
N SER A 134 1.46 -40.14 47.70
CA SER A 134 0.70 -41.38 47.95
C SER A 134 1.13 -42.02 49.27
N LYS A 135 0.22 -42.79 49.88
CA LYS A 135 0.50 -43.48 51.15
C LYS A 135 1.71 -44.43 51.02
N SER A 136 1.83 -45.10 49.88
CA SER A 136 2.97 -45.98 49.55
C SER A 136 4.29 -45.23 49.51
N ASP A 137 4.32 -44.04 48.89
CA ASP A 137 5.55 -43.24 48.77
C ASP A 137 5.96 -42.65 50.13
N ALA A 138 4.99 -42.23 50.94
CA ALA A 138 5.23 -41.76 52.30
C ALA A 138 5.77 -42.86 53.23
N GLU A 139 5.24 -44.09 53.13
CA GLU A 139 5.76 -45.27 53.86
C GLU A 139 7.19 -45.61 53.45
N ALA A 140 7.50 -45.56 52.16
CA ALA A 140 8.85 -45.77 51.65
C ALA A 140 9.83 -44.71 52.17
N LEU A 141 9.45 -43.42 52.11
CA LEU A 141 10.27 -42.32 52.62
C LEU A 141 10.61 -42.49 54.11
N ILE A 142 9.61 -42.84 54.94
CA ILE A 142 9.85 -43.14 56.36
C ILE A 142 10.79 -44.34 56.50
N LYS A 143 10.58 -45.42 55.74
CA LYS A 143 11.42 -46.63 55.83
C LYS A 143 12.89 -46.38 55.50
N PHE A 144 13.19 -45.51 54.54
CA PHE A 144 14.56 -45.28 54.05
C PHE A 144 15.26 -44.06 54.66
N HIS A 145 14.52 -43.08 55.18
CA HIS A 145 15.09 -41.81 55.66
C HIS A 145 14.86 -41.54 57.15
N LYS A 146 14.10 -42.36 57.86
CA LYS A 146 14.02 -42.32 59.32
C LYS A 146 15.37 -42.75 59.90
N ARG A 147 16.01 -41.84 60.64
CA ARG A 147 17.22 -42.15 61.43
C ARG A 147 16.85 -42.94 62.68
#